data_AF-A0A0E9Y1M3-F1
#
_entry.id   AF-A0A0E9Y1M3-F1
#
_cell.length_a   1.000
_cell.length_b   1.000
_cell.length_c   1.000
_cell.angle_alpha   90.00
_cell.angle_beta   90.00
_cell.angle_gamma   90.00
#
_symmetry.space_group_name_H-M   'P 1'
#
loop_
_entity.id
_entity.type
_entity.pdbx_description
1 polymer ?
#
loop_
_entity_poly.entity_id
_entity_poly.type
_entity_poly.pdbx_seq_one_letter_code
_entity_poly.pdbx_strand_id
1 'polypeptide(L)'
;NKLRDMLHELGSSRPFDPEQAEFINISGFKGLHTTEILQAVTVEVSEDGNEIARTSALVTEVVSKVAPTTVFLVDRPFLLCGCVRQPLEWHPEIPDNSALL
;
A
#
# COMPACT_ATOMS: atom_id res chain seq x y z
N ASN A 1 -5.84 -9.01 22.18
CA ASN A 1 -4.59 -9.40 21.49
C ASN A 1 -4.78 -9.87 20.04
N LYS A 2 -5.65 -9.22 19.26
CA LYS A 2 -6.06 -9.69 17.91
C LYS A 2 -4.91 -9.76 16.90
N LEU A 3 -3.96 -8.82 16.93
CA LEU A 3 -2.85 -8.78 15.98
C LEU A 3 -1.78 -9.84 16.26
N ARG A 4 -1.49 -10.13 17.53
CA ARG A 4 -0.58 -11.22 17.92
C ARG A 4 -1.09 -12.55 17.38
N ASP A 5 -2.37 -12.83 17.59
CA ASP A 5 -2.98 -14.09 17.18
C ASP A 5 -3.03 -14.20 15.64
N MET A 6 -3.33 -13.10 14.93
CA MET A 6 -3.24 -13.04 13.46
C MET A 6 -1.81 -13.30 12.94
N LEU A 7 -0.79 -12.68 13.55
CA LEU A 7 0.60 -12.89 13.14
C LEU A 7 1.05 -14.33 13.41
N HIS A 8 0.58 -14.93 14.50
CA HIS A 8 0.79 -16.34 14.80
C HIS A 8 0.17 -17.24 13.72
N GLU A 9 -1.08 -16.98 13.31
CA GLU A 9 -1.74 -17.69 12.21
C GLU A 9 -1.04 -17.50 10.86
N LEU A 10 -0.40 -16.35 10.63
CA LEU A 10 0.43 -16.06 9.46
C LEU A 10 1.83 -16.70 9.53
N GLY A 11 2.14 -17.46 10.58
CA GLY A 11 3.41 -18.19 10.73
C GLY A 11 4.51 -17.45 11.50
N SER A 12 4.24 -16.23 11.99
CA SER A 12 5.14 -15.49 12.87
C SER A 12 4.82 -15.79 14.33
N SER A 13 5.27 -16.93 14.85
CA SER A 13 5.00 -17.34 16.25
C SER A 13 6.20 -17.18 17.18
N ARG A 14 7.42 -17.39 16.65
CA ARG A 14 8.69 -17.34 17.41
C ARG A 14 8.90 -16.06 18.24
N PRO A 15 8.58 -14.85 17.73
CA PRO A 15 8.75 -13.61 18.51
C PRO A 15 7.94 -13.57 19.80
N PHE A 16 6.89 -14.38 19.90
CA PHE A 16 5.93 -14.38 21.01
C PHE A 16 6.17 -15.52 22.01
N ASP A 17 7.05 -16.46 21.68
CA ASP A 17 7.36 -17.61 22.52
C ASP A 17 8.59 -17.29 23.40
N PRO A 18 8.47 -17.28 24.73
CA PRO A 18 9.59 -16.96 25.62
C PRO A 18 10.80 -17.90 25.49
N GLU A 19 10.60 -19.14 25.02
CA GLU A 19 11.66 -20.14 24.85
C GLU A 19 12.31 -20.08 23.45
N GLN A 20 11.56 -19.63 22.44
CA GLN A 20 12.01 -19.59 21.04
C GLN A 20 12.34 -18.17 20.54
N ALA A 21 12.01 -17.13 21.31
CA ALA A 21 12.26 -15.75 20.93
C ALA A 21 13.77 -15.42 21.00
N GLU A 22 14.30 -14.96 19.88
CA GLU A 22 15.71 -14.59 19.74
C GLU A 22 15.85 -13.07 19.53
N PHE A 23 15.90 -12.32 20.63
CA PHE A 23 16.13 -10.87 20.63
C PHE A 23 17.49 -10.46 21.22
N ILE A 24 18.50 -11.34 21.11
CA ILE A 24 19.83 -11.11 21.70
C ILE A 24 20.53 -9.86 21.12
N ASN A 25 20.27 -9.53 19.85
CA ASN A 25 20.82 -8.34 19.20
C ASN A 25 20.16 -7.04 19.68
N ILE A 26 19.08 -7.11 20.46
CA ILE A 26 18.39 -5.93 21.02
C ILE A 26 18.88 -5.63 22.44
N SER A 27 18.87 -6.62 23.33
CA SER A 27 19.13 -6.41 24.77
C SER A 27 20.31 -7.20 25.33
N GLY A 28 20.91 -8.11 24.56
CA GLY A 28 21.93 -9.06 25.04
C GLY A 28 21.40 -10.11 26.04
N PHE A 29 20.12 -10.05 26.42
CA PHE A 29 19.49 -10.95 27.38
C PHE A 29 18.71 -12.08 26.69
N LYS A 30 18.84 -13.31 27.20
CA LYS A 30 18.03 -14.47 26.76
C LYS A 30 16.71 -14.48 27.53
N GLY A 31 15.59 -14.55 26.80
CA GLY A 31 14.24 -14.56 27.37
C GLY A 31 13.42 -13.28 27.14
N LEU A 32 14.00 -12.28 26.46
CA LEU A 32 13.20 -11.19 25.90
C LEU A 32 12.26 -11.79 24.84
N HIS A 33 10.97 -11.46 24.89
CA HIS A 33 9.95 -11.87 23.94
C HIS A 33 8.86 -10.80 23.82
N THR A 34 8.08 -10.83 22.74
CA THR A 34 6.97 -9.90 22.51
C THR A 34 5.73 -10.42 23.20
N THR A 35 5.14 -9.63 24.09
CA THR A 35 3.90 -9.99 24.81
C THR A 35 2.65 -9.50 24.08
N GLU A 36 2.67 -8.26 23.61
CA GLU A 36 1.53 -7.59 22.97
C GLU A 36 1.98 -6.73 21.79
N ILE A 37 1.08 -6.58 20.81
CA ILE A 37 1.26 -5.66 19.68
C ILE A 37 0.00 -4.82 19.55
N LEU A 38 0.18 -3.51 19.59
CA LEU A 38 -0.88 -2.53 19.46
C LEU A 38 -0.71 -1.80 18.11
N GLN A 39 -1.78 -1.74 17.33
CA GLN A 39 -1.84 -0.99 16.09
C GLN A 39 -2.96 0.04 16.19
N ALA A 40 -2.59 1.32 16.05
CA ALA A 40 -3.52 2.42 15.97
C ALA A 40 -3.33 3.11 14.61
N VAL A 41 -4.41 3.23 13.83
CA VAL A 41 -4.41 3.86 12.50
C VAL A 41 -5.55 4.86 12.44
N THR A 42 -5.23 6.08 12.02
CA THR A 42 -6.19 7.13 11.72
C THR A 42 -6.09 7.46 10.24
N VAL A 43 -7.22 7.52 9.55
CA VAL A 43 -7.30 7.92 8.13
C VAL A 43 -8.19 9.15 8.05
N GLU A 44 -7.65 10.21 7.47
CA GLU A 44 -8.39 11.43 7.15
C GLU A 44 -8.49 11.56 5.64
N VAL A 45 -9.70 11.85 5.16
CA VAL A 45 -9.97 12.10 3.73
C VAL A 45 -10.57 13.48 3.62
N SER A 46 -9.87 14.37 2.93
CA SER A 46 -10.31 15.72 2.61
C SER A 46 -10.27 15.97 1.11
N GLU A 47 -10.94 17.02 0.67
CA GLU A 47 -10.96 17.43 -0.74
C GLU A 47 -9.63 18.09 -1.16
N ASP A 48 -8.81 18.49 -0.18
CA ASP A 48 -7.58 19.27 -0.38
C ASP A 48 -6.33 18.42 -0.68
N GLY A 49 -6.51 17.15 -1.05
CA GLY A 49 -5.44 16.20 -1.36
C GLY A 49 -4.68 16.53 -2.66
N ASN A 50 -3.87 17.59 -2.63
CA ASN A 50 -2.85 18.02 -3.59
C ASN A 50 -3.07 17.63 -5.08
N GLU A 51 -3.54 18.62 -5.83
CA GLU A 51 -3.41 18.73 -7.28
C GLU A 51 -4.11 17.62 -8.08
N ILE A 52 -5.44 17.75 -8.19
CA ILE A 52 -6.09 17.41 -9.46
C ILE A 52 -5.31 18.16 -10.53
N ALA A 53 -4.48 17.43 -11.28
CA ALA A 53 -3.76 17.91 -12.44
C ALA A 53 -4.70 18.82 -13.24
N ARG A 54 -4.40 20.12 -13.19
CA ARG A 54 -5.22 21.22 -13.69
C ARG A 54 -5.55 20.97 -15.16
N THR A 55 -6.68 20.33 -15.43
CA THR A 55 -7.20 20.17 -16.79
C THR A 55 -8.05 21.39 -17.10
N SER A 56 -7.45 22.41 -17.72
CA SER A 56 -8.22 23.47 -18.36
C SER A 56 -8.74 22.94 -19.69
N ALA A 57 -9.94 22.35 -19.66
CA ALA A 57 -10.67 22.00 -20.88
C ALA A 57 -11.85 22.97 -21.03
N LEU A 58 -11.77 23.84 -22.03
CA LEU A 58 -12.94 24.58 -22.51
C LEU A 58 -13.83 23.58 -23.25
N VAL A 59 -14.85 23.03 -22.57
CA VAL A 59 -15.83 22.15 -23.21
C VAL A 59 -16.82 23.02 -23.97
N THR A 60 -16.62 23.15 -25.28
CA THR A 60 -17.67 23.63 -26.19
C THR A 60 -18.47 22.42 -26.64
N GLU A 61 -19.68 22.24 -26.11
CA GLU A 61 -20.57 21.17 -26.55
C GLU A 61 -21.24 21.56 -27.88
N VAL A 62 -20.76 21.00 -28.99
CA VAL A 62 -21.61 20.74 -30.16
C VAL A 62 -22.02 19.28 -30.06
N VAL A 63 -23.26 19.03 -29.64
CA VAL A 63 -23.75 17.68 -29.36
C VAL A 63 -23.95 16.92 -30.67
N SER A 64 -23.01 16.03 -31.00
CA SER A 64 -23.26 14.89 -31.88
C SER A 64 -22.69 13.64 -31.22
N LYS A 65 -23.60 12.87 -30.61
CA LYS A 65 -23.38 11.68 -29.75
C LYS A 65 -22.77 11.98 -28.38
N VAL A 66 -23.64 11.97 -27.36
CA VAL A 66 -23.25 11.88 -25.95
C VAL A 66 -22.51 10.55 -25.76
N ALA A 67 -21.23 10.61 -25.43
CA ALA A 67 -20.50 9.45 -24.94
C ALA A 67 -21.14 9.00 -23.61
N PRO A 68 -21.29 7.70 -23.34
CA PRO A 68 -21.90 7.24 -22.10
C PRO A 68 -21.07 7.70 -20.91
N THR A 69 -21.65 8.55 -20.06
CA THR A 69 -21.04 8.97 -18.80
C THR A 69 -21.04 7.79 -17.83
N THR A 70 -19.88 7.49 -17.25
CA THR A 70 -19.77 6.50 -16.16
C THR A 70 -19.76 7.25 -14.83
N VAL A 71 -20.66 6.88 -13.91
CA VAL A 71 -20.75 7.46 -12.57
C VAL A 71 -20.15 6.47 -11.56
N PHE A 72 -19.22 6.95 -10.74
CA PHE A 72 -18.69 6.19 -9.60
C PHE A 72 -19.25 6.79 -8.31
N LEU A 73 -20.27 6.12 -7.75
CA LEU A 73 -20.90 6.49 -6.48
C LEU A 73 -20.50 5.48 -5.42
N VAL A 74 -19.97 5.97 -4.31
CA VAL A 74 -19.49 5.15 -3.19
C VAL A 74 -20.44 5.30 -2.00
N ASP A 75 -21.60 4.66 -2.08
CA ASP A 75 -22.69 4.71 -1.10
C ASP A 75 -22.79 3.47 -0.20
N ARG A 76 -21.77 2.60 -0.26
CA ARG A 76 -21.67 1.32 0.46
C ARG A 76 -20.20 1.02 0.81
N PRO A 77 -19.92 0.13 1.78
CA PRO A 77 -18.55 -0.16 2.19
C PRO A 77 -17.63 -0.51 1.01
N PHE A 78 -16.44 0.08 1.00
CA PHE A 78 -15.43 -0.07 -0.05
C PHE A 78 -14.03 -0.19 0.55
N LEU A 79 -13.05 -0.59 -0.28
CA LEU A 79 -11.65 -0.72 0.11
C LEU A 79 -10.88 0.54 -0.25
N LEU A 80 -10.05 1.02 0.68
CA LEU A 80 -9.10 2.10 0.47
C LEU A 80 -7.68 1.55 0.66
N CYS A 81 -6.78 1.81 -0.31
CA CYS A 81 -5.38 1.38 -0.26
C CYS A 81 -4.47 2.55 -0.66
N GLY A 82 -3.56 2.94 0.23
CA GLY A 82 -2.52 3.92 -0.06
C GLY A 82 -1.29 3.24 -0.66
N CYS A 83 -0.86 3.68 -1.83
CA CYS A 83 0.35 3.19 -2.49
C CYS A 83 1.34 4.35 -2.65
N VAL A 84 2.59 4.16 -2.22
CA VAL A 84 3.68 5.06 -2.57
C VAL A 84 4.20 4.65 -3.93
N ARG A 85 4.16 5.55 -4.92
CA ARG A 85 4.86 5.33 -6.18
C ARG A 85 6.35 5.51 -5.94
N GLN A 86 7.12 4.45 -6.08
CA GLN A 86 8.55 4.61 -6.35
C GLN A 86 8.67 5.19 -7.78
N PRO A 87 9.57 6.16 -8.02
CA PRO A 87 9.90 6.54 -9.38
C PRO A 87 10.36 5.30 -10.13
N LEU A 88 9.88 5.08 -11.35
CA LEU A 88 10.58 4.14 -12.23
C LEU A 88 11.97 4.73 -12.46
N GLU A 89 12.98 4.22 -11.77
CA GLU A 89 14.35 4.31 -12.28
C GLU A 89 14.35 3.53 -13.59
N TRP A 90 14.40 4.27 -14.70
CA TRP A 90 14.71 3.71 -16.00
C TRP A 90 16.08 3.03 -15.91
N HIS A 91 16.10 1.70 -15.99
CA HIS A 91 17.32 0.96 -16.31
C HIS A 91 17.47 0.91 -17.84
N PRO A 92 18.45 1.60 -18.44
CA PRO A 92 18.60 1.65 -19.88
C PRO A 92 19.54 0.53 -20.33
N GLU A 93 19.14 -0.74 -20.25
CA GLU A 93 19.86 -1.80 -20.97
C GLU A 93 18.88 -2.83 -21.53
N ILE A 94 18.33 -2.53 -22.72
CA ILE A 94 17.88 -3.57 -23.64
C ILE A 94 19.13 -3.96 -24.43
N PRO A 95 19.70 -5.16 -24.26
CA PRO A 95 20.76 -5.61 -25.15
C PRO A 95 20.21 -5.68 -26.57
N ASP A 96 20.91 -5.02 -27.49
CA ASP A 96 20.66 -5.07 -28.92
C ASP A 96 20.87 -6.50 -29.42
N ASN A 97 19.78 -7.18 -29.79
CA ASN A 97 19.80 -8.53 -30.37
C ASN A 97 19.97 -8.50 -31.90
N SER A 98 20.65 -7.50 -32.45
CA SER A 98 20.99 -7.40 -33.88
C SER A 98 21.97 -8.47 -34.38
N ALA A 99 22.34 -9.46 -33.57
CA ALA A 99 23.25 -10.56 -33.93
C ALA A 99 22.58 -11.94 -34.16
N LEU A 100 21.25 -12.02 -34.32
CA LEU A 100 20.53 -13.28 -34.61
C LEU A 100 19.73 -13.29 -35.92
N LEU A 101 20.22 -12.61 -36.97
CA LEU A 101 19.79 -12.85 -38.36
C LEU A 101 20.99 -12.80 -39.31
#